data_AF-A0A7R9GTK6-F1
#
_entry.id   AF-A0A7R9GTK6-F1
#
_cell.length_a   1.000
_cell.length_b   1.000
_cell.length_c   1.000
_cell.angle_alpha   90.00
_cell.angle_beta   90.00
_cell.angle_gamma   90.00
#
_symmetry.space_group_name_H-M   'P 1'
#
loop_
_entity.id
_entity.type
_entity.pdbx_description
1 polymer ?
#
loop_
_entity_poly.entity_id
_entity_poly.type
_entity_poly.pdbx_seq_one_letter_code
_entity_poly.pdbx_strand_id
1 'polypeptide(L)'
;SLNSLFQAYYRQGVALQCLGRHSDALAAFSSGLAQDPKSIQLLAGLVEASMKSPLRITLEPTFHQLEAMKLDKSPFVIISVVGQELLGIGQYAAAVIVLEAALHIGTCSLKLRGSVFSALSSAYWALNSLDKLCNTPNTTDPTHPYVNTQEFQTKLLDYVPKARHQEELALVELGKRFHRD
;
A
#
# COMPACT_ATOMS: atom_id res chain seq x y z
N SER A 1 -18.27 -9.70 16.61
CA SER A 1 -18.19 -8.28 17.01
C SER A 1 -17.01 -7.66 16.30
N LEU A 2 -17.12 -6.45 15.72
CA LEU A 2 -15.97 -5.81 15.01
C LEU A 2 -14.71 -5.73 15.89
N ASN A 3 -14.87 -5.67 17.22
CA ASN A 3 -13.79 -5.66 18.20
C ASN A 3 -12.86 -6.89 18.14
N SER A 4 -13.29 -8.05 17.63
CA SER A 4 -12.41 -9.22 17.56
C SER A 4 -11.48 -9.21 16.34
N LEU A 5 -11.87 -8.52 15.26
CA LEU A 5 -11.18 -8.63 13.98
C LEU A 5 -9.91 -7.78 13.94
N PHE A 6 -9.99 -6.50 14.33
CA PHE A 6 -8.79 -5.67 14.40
C PHE A 6 -7.80 -6.17 15.47
N GLN A 7 -8.31 -6.79 16.55
CA GLN A 7 -7.47 -7.43 17.58
C GLN A 7 -6.68 -8.61 17.02
N ALA A 8 -7.27 -9.37 16.09
CA ALA A 8 -6.60 -10.47 15.40
C ALA A 8 -5.48 -9.95 14.48
N TYR A 9 -5.77 -8.91 13.68
CA TYR A 9 -4.76 -8.25 12.84
C TYR A 9 -3.61 -7.67 13.67
N TYR A 10 -3.91 -7.04 14.80
CA TYR A 10 -2.89 -6.52 15.71
C TYR A 10 -1.97 -7.64 16.23
N ARG A 11 -2.55 -8.74 16.74
CA ARG A 11 -1.77 -9.89 17.22
C ARG A 11 -0.94 -10.53 16.13
N GLN A 12 -1.51 -10.66 14.93
CA GLN A 12 -0.80 -11.18 13.76
C GLN A 12 0.39 -10.28 13.39
N GLY A 13 0.20 -8.97 13.33
CA GLY A 13 1.27 -8.01 13.04
C GLY A 13 2.40 -8.06 14.07
N VAL A 14 2.06 -8.15 15.37
CA VAL A 14 3.06 -8.31 16.44
C VAL A 14 3.81 -9.63 16.30
N ALA A 15 3.12 -10.74 16.03
CA ALA A 15 3.76 -12.03 15.83
C ALA A 15 4.72 -12.01 14.63
N LEU A 16 4.32 -11.42 13.51
CA LEU A 16 5.16 -11.27 12.31
C LEU A 16 6.38 -10.39 12.57
N GLN A 17 6.23 -9.33 13.37
CA GLN A 17 7.35 -8.50 13.81
C GLN A 17 8.35 -9.31 14.64
N CYS A 18 7.88 -10.15 15.58
CA CYS A 18 8.75 -11.04 16.36
C CYS A 18 9.48 -12.08 15.50
N LEU A 19 8.90 -12.46 14.36
CA LEU A 19 9.53 -13.34 13.38
C LEU A 19 10.51 -12.62 12.42
N GLY A 20 10.69 -11.30 12.56
CA GLY A 20 11.51 -10.48 11.66
C GLY A 20 10.88 -10.23 10.28
N ARG A 21 9.63 -10.66 10.06
CA ARG A 21 8.88 -10.47 8.81
C ARG A 21 8.19 -9.11 8.82
N HIS A 22 9.01 -8.05 8.77
CA HIS A 22 8.52 -6.68 8.93
C HIS A 22 7.54 -6.24 7.83
N SER A 23 7.77 -6.60 6.56
CA SER A 23 6.88 -6.28 5.45
C SER A 23 5.48 -6.87 5.62
N ASP A 24 5.39 -8.13 6.04
CA ASP A 24 4.12 -8.80 6.30
C ASP A 24 3.43 -8.25 7.55
N ALA A 25 4.20 -7.86 8.57
CA ALA A 25 3.66 -7.20 9.76
C ALA A 25 2.98 -5.88 9.38
N LEU A 26 3.62 -5.06 8.54
CA LEU A 26 3.06 -3.82 8.02
C LEU A 26 1.77 -4.06 7.24
N ALA A 27 1.76 -5.05 6.35
CA ALA A 27 0.56 -5.44 5.61
C ALA A 27 -0.59 -5.84 6.56
N ALA A 28 -0.31 -6.66 7.59
CA ALA A 28 -1.31 -7.08 8.57
C ALA A 28 -1.89 -5.90 9.37
N PHE A 29 -1.05 -4.96 9.84
CA PHE A 29 -1.52 -3.76 10.52
C PHE A 29 -2.33 -2.85 9.60
N SER A 30 -1.90 -2.66 8.36
CA SER A 30 -2.63 -1.88 7.36
C SER A 30 -3.99 -2.49 7.02
N SER A 31 -4.09 -3.81 6.86
CA SER A 31 -5.39 -4.49 6.67
C SER A 31 -6.30 -4.29 7.88
N GLY A 32 -5.77 -4.32 9.09
CA GLY A 32 -6.53 -3.96 10.30
C GLY A 32 -7.05 -2.52 10.26
N LEU A 33 -6.21 -1.57 9.86
CA LEU A 33 -6.58 -0.14 9.73
C LEU A 33 -7.60 0.10 8.62
N ALA A 34 -7.61 -0.71 7.57
CA ALA A 34 -8.66 -0.64 6.55
C ALA A 34 -10.04 -0.97 7.13
N GLN A 35 -10.10 -1.88 8.11
CA GLN A 35 -11.34 -2.25 8.79
C GLN A 35 -11.74 -1.24 9.89
N ASP A 36 -10.77 -0.74 10.65
CA ASP A 36 -10.97 0.31 11.64
C ASP A 36 -9.92 1.42 11.50
N PRO A 37 -10.19 2.44 10.68
CA PRO A 37 -9.27 3.54 10.47
C PRO A 37 -9.03 4.40 11.71
N LYS A 38 -9.89 4.30 12.74
CA LYS A 38 -9.78 5.10 13.97
C LYS A 38 -8.98 4.38 15.06
N SER A 39 -8.54 3.15 14.80
CA SER A 39 -7.77 2.37 15.75
C SER A 39 -6.36 2.93 15.94
N ILE A 40 -6.18 3.69 17.03
CA ILE A 40 -4.87 4.24 17.42
C ILE A 40 -3.87 3.11 17.68
N GLN A 41 -4.32 1.98 18.23
CA GLN A 41 -3.45 0.85 18.54
C GLN A 41 -2.84 0.21 17.29
N LEU A 42 -3.64 0.05 16.23
CA LEU A 42 -3.12 -0.47 14.95
C LEU A 42 -2.19 0.53 14.26
N LEU A 43 -2.52 1.83 14.31
CA LEU A 43 -1.68 2.87 13.73
C LEU A 43 -0.33 2.95 14.43
N ALA A 44 -0.33 2.90 15.77
CA ALA A 44 0.89 2.85 16.57
C ALA A 44 1.70 1.57 16.26
N GLY A 45 1.04 0.42 16.16
CA GLY A 45 1.70 -0.85 15.79
C GLY A 45 2.36 -0.81 14.41
N LEU A 46 1.70 -0.18 13.42
CA LEU A 46 2.26 0.05 12.09
C LEU A 46 3.52 0.92 12.15
N VAL A 47 3.44 2.10 12.80
CA VAL A 47 4.57 3.02 12.94
C VAL A 47 5.74 2.36 13.67
N GLU A 48 5.45 1.65 14.77
CA GLU A 48 6.47 0.92 15.52
C GLU A 48 7.13 -0.16 14.67
N ALA A 49 6.34 -0.93 13.90
CA ALA A 49 6.88 -1.94 12.99
C ALA A 49 7.73 -1.33 11.88
N SER A 50 7.33 -0.17 11.35
CA SER A 50 8.14 0.59 10.39
C SER A 50 9.48 1.00 10.99
N MET A 51 9.49 1.54 12.22
CA MET A 51 10.71 1.98 12.91
C MET A 51 11.62 0.83 13.36
N LYS A 52 11.08 -0.37 13.54
CA LYS A 52 11.85 -1.59 13.83
C LYS A 52 12.36 -2.30 12.58
N SER A 53 11.84 -1.95 11.40
CA SER A 53 12.23 -2.54 10.14
C SER A 53 13.44 -1.82 9.52
N PRO A 54 14.08 -2.41 8.49
CA PRO A 54 15.10 -1.73 7.69
C PRO A 54 14.62 -0.41 7.06
N LEU A 55 13.30 -0.22 6.92
CA LEU A 55 12.70 1.01 6.41
C LEU A 55 12.89 2.22 7.32
N ARG A 56 13.30 2.01 8.58
CA ARG A 56 13.50 3.10 9.55
C ARG A 56 14.35 4.23 8.98
N ILE A 57 15.43 3.90 8.28
CA ILE A 57 16.40 4.89 7.78
C ILE A 57 15.72 5.91 6.86
N THR A 58 14.78 5.45 6.03
CA THR A 58 14.02 6.33 5.12
C THR A 58 12.79 6.93 5.79
N LEU A 59 12.06 6.15 6.60
CA LEU A 59 10.78 6.57 7.19
C LEU A 59 10.91 7.50 8.39
N GLU A 60 11.97 7.38 9.18
CA GLU A 60 12.19 8.20 10.37
C GLU A 60 12.16 9.71 10.08
N PRO A 61 12.93 10.26 9.10
CA PRO A 61 12.84 11.68 8.78
C PRO A 61 11.47 12.07 8.24
N THR A 62 10.82 11.20 7.45
CA THR A 62 9.48 11.48 6.93
C THR A 62 8.44 11.54 8.05
N PHE A 63 8.50 10.65 9.03
CA PHE A 63 7.58 10.68 10.18
C PHE A 63 7.75 11.94 11.03
N HIS A 64 8.98 12.38 11.29
CA HIS A 64 9.23 13.66 11.96
C HIS A 64 8.66 14.84 11.16
N GLN A 65 8.79 14.82 9.83
CA GLN A 65 8.21 15.85 8.97
C GLN A 65 6.67 15.84 9.02
N LEU A 66 6.05 14.66 9.01
CA LEU A 66 4.60 14.51 9.13
C LEU A 66 4.08 15.04 10.48
N GLU A 67 4.80 14.79 11.56
CA GLU A 67 4.49 15.33 12.89
C GLU A 67 4.56 16.87 12.91
N ALA A 68 5.60 17.46 12.29
CA ALA A 68 5.72 18.91 12.16
C ALA A 68 4.53 19.53 11.37
N MET A 69 4.01 18.78 10.40
CA MET A 69 2.84 19.18 9.59
C MET A 69 1.49 18.79 10.21
N LYS A 70 1.47 18.16 11.40
CA LYS A 70 0.26 17.63 12.07
C LYS A 70 -0.52 16.61 11.23
N LEU A 71 0.20 15.83 10.42
CA LEU A 71 -0.34 14.75 9.60
C LEU A 71 -0.03 13.35 10.16
N ASP A 72 0.71 13.29 11.28
CA ASP A 72 1.08 12.06 12.01
C ASP A 72 -0.12 11.22 12.44
N LYS A 73 -1.26 11.86 12.71
CA LYS A 73 -2.50 11.19 13.14
C LYS A 73 -3.38 10.74 11.98
N SER A 74 -3.01 11.03 10.74
CA SER A 74 -3.79 10.65 9.57
C SER A 74 -3.41 9.24 9.13
N PRO A 75 -4.27 8.22 9.35
CA PRO A 75 -3.95 6.83 9.01
C PRO A 75 -3.69 6.68 7.52
N PHE A 76 -4.47 7.39 6.69
CA PHE A 76 -4.26 7.44 5.24
C PHE A 76 -2.84 7.87 4.90
N VAL A 77 -2.36 8.99 5.46
CA VAL A 77 -1.04 9.55 5.10
C VAL A 77 0.07 8.62 5.53
N ILE A 78 0.00 8.11 6.77
CA ILE A 78 1.03 7.22 7.32
C ILE A 78 1.12 5.93 6.51
N ILE A 79 -0.01 5.27 6.25
CA ILE A 79 -0.06 4.01 5.48
C ILE A 79 0.41 4.26 4.03
N SER A 80 0.05 5.40 3.42
CA SER A 80 0.49 5.76 2.07
C SER A 80 2.01 5.88 1.97
N VAL A 81 2.64 6.58 2.92
CA VAL A 81 4.09 6.76 2.96
C VAL A 81 4.78 5.40 3.15
N VAL A 82 4.28 4.57 4.08
CA VAL A 82 4.82 3.22 4.30
C VAL A 82 4.69 2.35 3.05
N GLY A 83 3.55 2.39 2.35
CA GLY A 83 3.33 1.62 1.13
C GLY A 83 4.22 2.05 -0.03
N GLN A 84 4.47 3.35 -0.18
CA GLN A 84 5.39 3.89 -1.19
C GLN A 84 6.85 3.53 -0.86
N GLU A 85 7.22 3.52 0.42
CA GLU A 85 8.55 3.09 0.83
C GLU A 85 8.76 1.58 0.57
N LEU A 86 7.76 0.74 0.88
CA LEU A 86 7.79 -0.69 0.56
C LEU A 86 7.95 -0.93 -0.95
N LEU A 87 7.31 -0.11 -1.79
CA LEU A 87 7.50 -0.14 -3.23
C LEU A 87 8.95 0.20 -3.63
N GLY A 88 9.54 1.23 -3.01
CA GLY A 88 10.91 1.67 -3.26
C GLY A 88 11.96 0.60 -2.96
N ILE A 89 11.75 -0.20 -1.90
CA ILE A 89 12.66 -1.29 -1.53
C ILE A 89 12.37 -2.63 -2.27
N GLY A 90 11.40 -2.65 -3.19
CA GLY A 90 11.05 -3.83 -3.97
C GLY A 90 10.15 -4.86 -3.27
N GLN A 91 9.55 -4.53 -2.12
CA GLN A 91 8.58 -5.38 -1.42
C GLN A 91 7.18 -5.21 -2.02
N TYR A 92 7.02 -5.58 -3.29
CA TYR A 92 5.83 -5.28 -4.08
C TYR A 92 4.53 -5.89 -3.52
N ALA A 93 4.57 -7.14 -3.04
CA ALA A 93 3.40 -7.82 -2.49
C ALA A 93 2.85 -7.12 -1.24
N ALA A 94 3.72 -6.74 -0.30
CA ALA A 94 3.32 -5.99 0.88
C ALA A 94 2.89 -4.56 0.52
N ALA A 95 3.59 -3.92 -0.43
CA ALA A 95 3.26 -2.57 -0.90
C ALA A 95 1.84 -2.51 -1.46
N VAL A 96 1.42 -3.49 -2.26
CA VAL A 96 0.05 -3.58 -2.79
C VAL A 96 -0.97 -3.57 -1.64
N ILE A 97 -0.84 -4.49 -0.67
CA ILE A 97 -1.79 -4.62 0.44
C ILE A 97 -1.88 -3.32 1.26
N VAL A 98 -0.72 -2.71 1.54
CA VAL A 98 -0.63 -1.47 2.32
C VAL A 98 -1.26 -0.29 1.56
N LEU A 99 -0.97 -0.14 0.27
CA LEU A 99 -1.52 0.94 -0.56
C LEU A 99 -3.02 0.78 -0.80
N GLU A 100 -3.51 -0.46 -0.97
CA GLU A 100 -4.96 -0.74 -1.04
C GLU A 100 -5.67 -0.38 0.26
N ALA A 101 -5.08 -0.73 1.41
CA ALA A 101 -5.61 -0.34 2.71
C ALA A 101 -5.69 1.19 2.85
N ALA A 102 -4.69 1.93 2.37
CA ALA A 102 -4.75 3.40 2.34
C ALA A 102 -5.93 3.89 1.48
N LEU A 103 -6.13 3.35 0.27
CA LEU A 103 -7.25 3.74 -0.58
C LEU A 103 -8.62 3.40 0.05
N HIS A 104 -8.72 2.29 0.77
CA HIS A 104 -9.92 1.87 1.50
C HIS A 104 -10.27 2.84 2.63
N ILE A 105 -9.28 3.29 3.41
CA ILE A 105 -9.46 4.32 4.45
C ILE A 105 -9.92 5.65 3.82
N GLY A 106 -9.30 6.00 2.70
CA GLY A 106 -9.63 7.18 1.92
C GLY A 106 -9.12 8.49 2.51
N THR A 107 -9.20 9.53 1.70
CA THR A 107 -8.81 10.90 2.05
C THR A 107 -9.65 11.88 1.25
N CYS A 108 -9.81 13.10 1.75
CA CYS A 108 -10.42 14.21 1.01
C CYS A 108 -9.46 14.81 -0.03
N SER A 109 -8.16 14.52 0.06
CA SER A 109 -7.15 15.06 -0.86
C SER A 109 -7.02 14.21 -2.13
N LEU A 110 -7.58 14.71 -3.23
CA LEU A 110 -7.45 14.10 -4.55
C LEU A 110 -5.99 13.89 -4.97
N LYS A 111 -5.10 14.86 -4.65
CA LYS A 111 -3.67 14.77 -4.97
C LYS A 111 -2.99 13.59 -4.28
N LEU A 112 -3.26 13.41 -2.99
CA LEU A 112 -2.68 12.30 -2.23
C LEU A 112 -3.26 10.96 -2.68
N ARG A 113 -4.57 10.89 -2.95
CA ARG A 113 -5.20 9.69 -3.50
C ARG A 113 -4.61 9.29 -4.86
N GLY A 114 -4.43 10.25 -5.77
CA GLY A 114 -3.83 9.99 -7.09
C GLY A 114 -2.38 9.50 -6.99
N SER A 115 -1.59 10.06 -6.06
CA SER A 115 -0.22 9.57 -5.78
C SER A 115 -0.20 8.12 -5.31
N VAL A 116 -1.08 7.74 -4.36
CA VAL A 116 -1.19 6.35 -3.88
C VAL A 116 -1.62 5.41 -4.99
N PHE A 117 -2.56 5.84 -5.83
CA PHE A 117 -3.04 5.05 -6.95
C PHE A 117 -1.96 4.79 -8.00
N SER A 118 -1.14 5.81 -8.30
CA SER A 118 0.01 5.66 -9.19
C SER A 118 1.03 4.68 -8.62
N ALA A 119 1.36 4.78 -7.33
CA ALA A 119 2.25 3.84 -6.65
C ALA A 119 1.69 2.41 -6.65
N LEU A 120 0.39 2.25 -6.40
CA LEU A 120 -0.27 0.95 -6.42
C LEU A 120 -0.22 0.31 -7.82
N SER A 121 -0.46 1.11 -8.86
CA SER A 121 -0.34 0.66 -10.26
C SER A 121 1.08 0.19 -10.58
N SER A 122 2.10 0.93 -10.12
CA SER A 122 3.50 0.53 -10.27
C SER A 122 3.83 -0.75 -9.51
N ALA A 123 3.31 -0.91 -8.28
CA ALA A 123 3.50 -2.11 -7.46
C ALA A 123 2.91 -3.36 -8.15
N TYR A 124 1.70 -3.23 -8.68
CA TYR A 124 1.04 -4.31 -9.44
C TYR A 124 1.79 -4.68 -10.72
N TRP A 125 2.25 -3.67 -11.46
CA TRP A 125 3.04 -3.90 -12.67
C TRP A 125 4.33 -4.65 -12.36
N ALA A 126 5.05 -4.25 -11.31
CA ALA A 126 6.28 -4.90 -10.86
C ALA A 126 6.04 -6.33 -10.35
N LEU A 127 4.94 -6.57 -9.63
CA LEU A 127 4.59 -7.91 -9.15
C LEU A 127 4.31 -8.87 -10.32
N ASN A 128 3.56 -8.42 -11.32
CA ASN A 128 3.24 -9.21 -12.51
C ASN A 128 4.46 -9.44 -13.42
N SER A 129 5.36 -8.46 -13.52
CA SER A 129 6.60 -8.64 -14.30
C SER A 129 7.55 -9.63 -13.64
N LEU A 130 7.65 -9.63 -12.31
CA LEU A 130 8.38 -10.64 -11.56
C LEU A 130 7.78 -12.03 -11.70
N ASP A 131 6.44 -12.15 -11.62
CA ASP A 131 5.77 -13.44 -11.80
C ASP A 131 6.06 -14.04 -13.19
N LYS A 132 6.06 -13.21 -14.24
CA LYS A 132 6.45 -13.64 -15.60
C LYS A 132 7.92 -14.03 -15.73
N LEU A 133 8.82 -13.41 -14.97
CA LEU A 133 10.25 -13.74 -14.96
C LEU A 133 10.54 -15.04 -14.21
N CYS A 134 9.83 -15.28 -13.09
CA CYS A 134 9.97 -16.49 -12.29
C CYS A 134 9.23 -17.69 -12.91
N ASN A 135 8.08 -17.46 -13.52
CA ASN A 135 7.32 -18.46 -14.28
C ASN A 135 7.93 -18.68 -15.68
N THR A 136 9.19 -19.12 -15.69
CA THR A 136 9.61 -20.11 -16.70
C THR A 136 8.78 -21.39 -16.47
N PRO A 137 8.42 -22.17 -17.51
CA PRO A 137 7.33 -23.13 -17.46
C PRO A 137 7.68 -24.40 -16.66
N ASN A 138 7.95 -24.29 -15.35
CA ASN A 138 7.96 -25.43 -14.45
C ASN A 138 7.95 -25.06 -12.96
N THR A 139 6.88 -24.43 -12.43
CA THR A 139 6.46 -24.64 -11.03
C THR A 139 5.13 -23.94 -10.78
N THR A 140 4.05 -24.72 -10.67
CA THR A 140 2.76 -24.29 -10.14
C THR A 140 2.81 -24.36 -8.61
N ASP A 141 3.00 -23.23 -7.93
CA ASP A 141 2.72 -23.11 -6.49
C ASP A 141 1.31 -22.51 -6.28
N PRO A 142 0.35 -23.28 -5.73
CA PRO A 142 -1.04 -22.85 -5.56
C PRO A 142 -1.28 -21.92 -4.35
N THR A 143 -0.23 -21.49 -3.63
CA THR A 143 -0.40 -20.66 -2.43
C THR A 143 -0.25 -19.15 -2.65
N HIS A 144 0.19 -18.71 -3.84
CA HIS A 144 0.24 -17.30 -4.18
C HIS A 144 -1.07 -16.86 -4.86
N PRO A 145 -1.77 -15.82 -4.35
CA PRO A 145 -2.92 -15.28 -5.05
C PRO A 145 -2.43 -14.63 -6.36
N TYR A 146 -2.65 -15.33 -7.47
CA TYR A 146 -2.53 -14.77 -8.81
C TYR A 146 -3.40 -13.51 -8.87
N VAL A 147 -2.76 -12.34 -8.92
CA VAL A 147 -3.49 -11.10 -9.20
C VAL A 147 -3.81 -11.12 -10.69
N ASN A 148 -5.03 -11.52 -11.03
CA ASN A 148 -5.50 -11.49 -12.41
C ASN A 148 -5.57 -10.03 -12.89
N THR A 149 -4.85 -9.71 -13.97
CA THR A 149 -4.87 -8.40 -14.63
C THR A 149 -6.29 -7.89 -14.95
N GLN A 150 -7.26 -8.78 -15.18
CA GLN A 150 -8.67 -8.43 -15.35
C GLN A 150 -9.33 -8.00 -14.03
N GLU A 151 -9.04 -8.67 -12.92
CA GLU A 151 -9.57 -8.30 -11.60
C GLU A 151 -9.03 -6.94 -11.15
N PHE A 152 -7.78 -6.60 -11.51
CA PHE A 152 -7.22 -5.26 -11.35
C PHE A 152 -7.97 -4.22 -12.19
N GLN A 153 -8.25 -4.46 -13.49
CA GLN A 153 -9.05 -3.54 -14.30
C GLN A 153 -10.46 -3.32 -13.71
N THR A 154 -11.09 -4.38 -13.19
CA THR A 154 -12.42 -4.28 -12.55
C THR A 154 -12.36 -3.52 -11.22
N LYS A 155 -11.39 -3.81 -10.35
CA LYS A 155 -11.19 -3.08 -9.08
C LYS A 155 -10.81 -1.61 -9.32
N LEU A 156 -9.97 -1.32 -10.32
CA LEU A 156 -9.67 0.06 -10.74
C LEU A 156 -10.94 0.80 -11.17
N LEU A 157 -11.83 0.15 -11.93
CA LEU A 157 -13.11 0.74 -12.35
C LEU A 157 -14.06 1.04 -11.18
N ASP A 158 -14.03 0.22 -10.12
CA ASP A 158 -14.84 0.39 -8.91
C ASP A 158 -14.32 1.48 -7.96
N TYR A 159 -13.01 1.78 -7.97
CA TYR A 159 -12.43 2.92 -7.25
C TYR A 159 -12.56 4.26 -8.00
N VAL A 160 -12.92 4.23 -9.28
CA VAL A 160 -13.01 5.39 -10.19
C VAL A 160 -14.39 6.09 -10.30
N PRO A 161 -15.49 5.78 -9.57
CA PRO A 161 -16.76 6.46 -9.83
C PRO A 161 -16.67 7.92 -9.35
N LYS A 162 -16.47 8.83 -10.33
CA LYS A 162 -16.40 10.31 -10.32
C LYS A 162 -15.02 10.99 -10.55
N ALA A 163 -13.96 10.28 -10.94
CA ALA A 163 -12.72 10.92 -11.45
C ALA A 163 -12.61 10.96 -12.99
N ARG A 164 -13.62 10.40 -13.68
CA ARG A 164 -13.65 10.13 -15.14
C ARG A 164 -13.58 11.35 -16.07
N HIS A 165 -13.52 12.59 -15.57
CA HIS A 165 -13.40 13.75 -16.46
C HIS A 165 -12.07 14.52 -16.37
N GLN A 166 -11.19 14.22 -15.41
CA GLN A 166 -9.89 14.89 -15.28
C GLN A 166 -8.68 13.95 -15.40
N GLU A 167 -8.80 12.67 -15.07
CA GLU A 167 -7.66 11.72 -15.19
C GLU A 167 -7.39 11.23 -16.61
N GLU A 168 -8.42 11.18 -17.47
CA GLU A 168 -8.24 10.84 -18.89
C GLU A 168 -7.40 11.91 -19.62
N LEU A 169 -7.44 13.17 -19.15
CA LEU A 169 -6.57 14.24 -19.65
C LEU A 169 -5.13 14.12 -19.12
N ALA A 170 -4.95 13.71 -17.86
CA ALA A 170 -3.62 13.59 -17.24
C ALA A 170 -2.81 12.40 -17.81
N LEU A 171 -3.47 11.26 -18.05
CA LEU A 171 -2.82 10.10 -18.67
C LEU A 171 -2.54 10.32 -20.16
N VAL A 172 -3.39 11.07 -20.86
CA VAL A 172 -3.14 11.47 -22.26
C VAL A 172 -2.02 12.51 -22.36
N GLU A 173 -1.85 13.42 -21.39
CA GLU A 173 -0.70 14.35 -21.36
C GLU A 173 0.61 13.68 -20.95
N LEU A 174 0.60 12.76 -19.97
CA LEU A 174 1.79 12.01 -19.56
C LEU A 174 2.26 11.04 -20.64
N GLY A 175 1.34 10.41 -21.39
CA GLY A 175 1.66 9.59 -22.56
C GLY A 175 2.25 10.40 -23.73
N LYS A 176 1.92 11.69 -23.86
CA LYS A 176 2.48 12.57 -24.90
C LYS A 176 3.88 13.11 -24.58
N ARG A 177 4.36 12.94 -23.34
CA ARG A 177 5.67 13.45 -22.91
C ARG A 177 6.81 12.43 -22.97
N PHE A 178 6.52 11.17 -23.27
CA PHE A 178 7.51 10.10 -23.47
C PHE A 178 7.72 9.70 -24.94
N HIS A 179 7.09 10.40 -25.90
CA HIS A 179 7.28 10.17 -27.34
C HIS A 179 7.83 11.39 -28.11
N ARG A 180 8.45 12.33 -27.39
CA ARG A 180 9.37 13.31 -27.98
C ARG A 180 10.66 13.26 -27.19
N ASP A 181 11.52 12.33 -27.57
CA ASP A 181 12.89 12.58 -28.02
C ASP A 181 13.35 11.38 -28.86
#